data_AF-A0AAV9WJ88-F1
#
_entry.id   AF-A0AAV9WJ88-F1
#
_cell.length_a   1.000
_cell.length_b   1.000
_cell.length_c   1.000
_cell.angle_alpha   90.00
_cell.angle_beta   90.00
_cell.angle_gamma   90.00
#
_symmetry.space_group_name_H-M   'P 1'
#
loop_
_entity.id
_entity.type
_entity.pdbx_description
1 polymer ?
#
loop_
_entity_poly.entity_id
_entity_poly.type
_entity_poly.pdbx_seq_one_letter_code
_entity_poly.pdbx_strand_id
1 'polypeptide(L)'
;MFMALAAEFIDDDHPPPSAILRQGENSGPFWGVKKGEGVFPFDINLPLDVGPGTFDSGTARIRYVIYGTILFKIGDKKFLVRCCRDVAVAPSLGEFRKTVTDFDREIKVFEERNFVPEGSLKLTANLTRPYWFSGGSAFVDVLVENETQFRIKTIRVRLVRRIDIYPKDPKDYPTPATLTKTMARSELNAGSRWTGLTSNKQDAVTCEIDIPKGQLTIPLGKLKSASVKTWHCEREKERKDPNQC
;
A
#
# COMPACT_ATOMS: atom_id res chain seq x y z
N MET A 1 -16.25 2.57 -8.12
CA MET A 1 -16.34 3.56 -9.21
C MET A 1 -15.43 3.06 -10.31
N PHE A 2 -15.95 2.89 -11.53
CA PHE A 2 -15.15 2.50 -12.69
C PHE A 2 -14.85 3.77 -13.49
N MET A 3 -13.58 4.00 -13.81
CA MET A 3 -13.16 5.08 -14.67
C MET A 3 -12.55 4.45 -15.92
N ALA A 4 -13.06 4.80 -17.10
CA ALA A 4 -12.44 4.41 -18.35
C ALA A 4 -11.22 5.31 -18.56
N LEU A 5 -10.03 4.72 -18.61
CA LEU A 5 -8.78 5.46 -18.80
C LEU A 5 -8.49 5.68 -20.29
N ALA A 6 -8.92 4.74 -21.13
CA ALA A 6 -8.80 4.78 -22.58
C ALA A 6 -9.77 3.77 -23.20
N ALA A 7 -10.02 3.92 -24.50
CA ALA A 7 -10.78 2.98 -25.31
C ALA A 7 -10.18 2.95 -26.72
N GLU A 8 -10.24 1.79 -27.36
CA GLU A 8 -9.90 1.58 -28.76
C GLU A 8 -11.08 0.86 -29.41
N PHE A 9 -11.40 1.22 -30.65
CA PHE A 9 -12.55 0.70 -31.37
C PHE A 9 -12.09 -0.01 -32.65
N ILE A 10 -12.77 -1.11 -32.95
CA ILE A 10 -12.70 -1.75 -34.26
C ILE A 10 -13.77 -1.05 -35.09
N ASP A 11 -13.32 -0.32 -36.10
CA ASP A 11 -14.14 0.48 -37.02
C ASP A 11 -13.65 0.31 -38.46
N ASP A 12 -14.13 1.14 -39.38
CA ASP A 12 -13.74 1.04 -40.79
C ASP A 12 -12.26 1.40 -41.00
N ASP A 13 -11.66 2.20 -40.12
CA ASP A 13 -10.22 2.54 -40.16
C ASP A 13 -9.37 1.43 -39.53
N HIS A 14 -9.93 0.67 -38.59
CA HIS A 14 -9.31 -0.48 -37.92
C HIS A 14 -10.18 -1.75 -38.03
N PRO A 15 -10.37 -2.30 -39.25
CA PRO A 15 -11.33 -3.38 -39.47
C PRO A 15 -10.87 -4.71 -38.86
N PRO A 16 -11.80 -5.67 -38.65
CA PRO A 16 -11.43 -7.00 -38.21
C PRO A 16 -10.43 -7.68 -39.16
N PRO A 17 -9.58 -8.60 -38.67
CA PRO A 17 -8.62 -9.32 -39.52
C PRO A 17 -9.30 -10.02 -40.69
N SER A 18 -8.73 -9.89 -41.89
CA SER A 18 -9.26 -10.48 -43.13
C SER A 18 -9.43 -12.00 -43.06
N ALA A 19 -8.66 -12.68 -42.19
CA ALA A 19 -8.77 -14.11 -41.93
C ALA A 19 -10.16 -14.55 -41.45
N ILE A 20 -10.88 -13.69 -40.71
CA ILE A 20 -12.21 -13.97 -40.18
C ILE A 20 -13.33 -13.22 -40.91
N LEU A 21 -12.99 -12.30 -41.82
CA LEU A 21 -13.98 -11.59 -42.63
C LEU A 21 -14.54 -12.48 -43.75
N ARG A 22 -15.85 -12.37 -43.96
CA ARG A 22 -16.54 -12.91 -45.13
C ARG A 22 -16.58 -11.80 -46.19
N GLN A 23 -16.14 -12.11 -47.42
CA GLN A 23 -16.25 -11.18 -48.55
C GLN A 23 -17.75 -10.99 -48.90
N GLY A 24 -18.20 -9.73 -48.99
CA GLY A 24 -19.59 -9.36 -49.26
C GLY A 24 -19.98 -8.00 -48.66
N GLU A 25 -21.26 -7.63 -48.77
CA GLU A 25 -21.78 -6.38 -48.22
C GLU A 25 -21.92 -6.46 -46.68
N ASN A 26 -21.38 -5.45 -45.99
CA ASN A 26 -21.58 -5.25 -44.56
C ASN A 26 -23.04 -4.81 -44.29
N SER A 27 -23.63 -5.30 -43.20
CA SER A 27 -25.00 -4.93 -42.82
C SER A 27 -24.97 -3.79 -41.80
N GLY A 28 -24.86 -2.55 -42.28
CA GLY A 28 -24.72 -1.39 -41.39
C GLY A 28 -23.42 -1.49 -40.56
N PRO A 29 -23.45 -1.32 -39.22
CA PRO A 29 -22.24 -1.34 -38.39
C PRO A 29 -21.72 -2.75 -38.07
N PHE A 30 -22.12 -3.78 -38.84
CA PHE A 30 -21.74 -5.17 -38.61
C PHE A 30 -21.02 -5.75 -39.82
N TRP A 31 -19.83 -6.30 -39.58
CA TRP A 31 -19.09 -7.09 -40.55
C TRP A 31 -19.58 -8.54 -40.59
N GLY A 32 -19.71 -9.08 -41.80
CA GLY A 32 -19.93 -10.51 -41.98
C GLY A 32 -18.67 -11.30 -41.62
N VAL A 33 -18.77 -12.26 -40.71
CA VAL A 33 -17.63 -13.09 -40.29
C VAL A 33 -17.81 -14.56 -40.73
N LYS A 34 -16.69 -15.24 -40.99
CA LYS A 34 -16.61 -16.70 -41.22
C LYS A 34 -15.91 -17.36 -40.04
N LYS A 35 -16.09 -18.68 -39.89
CA LYS A 35 -15.38 -19.46 -38.87
C LYS A 35 -13.86 -19.33 -39.09
N GLY A 36 -13.14 -18.97 -38.04
CA GLY A 36 -11.69 -18.81 -38.06
C GLY A 36 -11.18 -18.29 -36.73
N GLU A 37 -9.88 -18.01 -36.69
CA GLU A 37 -9.21 -17.36 -35.57
C GLU A 37 -8.63 -16.02 -36.07
N GLY A 38 -8.72 -14.99 -35.24
CA GLY A 38 -8.22 -13.67 -35.54
C GLY A 38 -7.60 -13.06 -34.30
N VAL A 39 -6.45 -12.42 -34.47
CA VAL A 39 -5.79 -11.65 -33.43
C VAL A 39 -6.08 -10.19 -33.70
N PHE A 40 -6.61 -9.50 -32.69
CA PHE A 40 -6.86 -8.07 -32.73
C PHE A 40 -5.78 -7.39 -31.90
N PRO A 41 -4.71 -6.87 -32.53
CA PRO A 41 -3.77 -6.04 -31.81
C PRO A 41 -4.50 -4.78 -31.35
N PHE A 42 -4.13 -4.29 -30.17
CA PHE A 42 -4.63 -3.05 -29.61
C PHE A 42 -3.45 -2.33 -28.97
N ASP A 43 -3.46 -1.00 -29.02
CA ASP A 43 -2.47 -0.15 -28.35
C ASP A 43 -3.19 0.96 -27.57
N ILE A 44 -3.02 0.90 -26.26
CA ILE A 44 -3.64 1.84 -25.34
C ILE A 44 -2.56 2.73 -24.75
N ASN A 45 -2.54 3.98 -25.20
CA ASN A 45 -1.76 5.03 -24.58
C ASN A 45 -2.42 5.43 -23.26
N LEU A 46 -1.80 5.01 -22.16
CA LEU A 46 -2.23 5.43 -20.83
C LEU A 46 -1.72 6.85 -20.52
N PRO A 47 -2.50 7.67 -19.79
CA PRO A 47 -2.01 8.96 -19.33
C PRO A 47 -0.75 8.79 -18.47
N LEU A 48 0.13 9.78 -18.45
CA LEU A 48 1.36 9.74 -17.65
C LEU A 48 1.08 9.50 -16.15
N ASP A 49 -0.06 10.02 -15.66
CA ASP A 49 -0.59 9.76 -14.33
C ASP A 49 -1.87 8.91 -14.44
N VAL A 50 -1.70 7.59 -14.48
CA VAL A 50 -2.80 6.61 -14.40
C VAL A 50 -3.40 6.47 -13.00
N GLY A 51 -2.93 7.25 -12.04
CA GLY A 51 -3.29 7.14 -10.64
C GLY A 51 -2.42 6.15 -9.86
N PRO A 52 -2.91 5.68 -8.71
CA PRO A 52 -2.14 4.85 -7.77
C PRO A 52 -1.85 3.46 -8.32
N GLY A 53 -0.72 2.86 -7.92
CA GLY A 53 -0.43 1.47 -8.28
C GLY A 53 -1.51 0.48 -7.83
N THR A 54 -1.52 -0.69 -8.47
CA THR A 54 -2.37 -1.82 -8.06
C THR A 54 -2.13 -2.15 -6.60
N PHE A 55 -3.21 -2.25 -5.83
CA PHE A 55 -3.18 -2.42 -4.38
C PHE A 55 -4.25 -3.38 -3.91
N ASP A 56 -3.91 -4.23 -2.95
CA ASP A 56 -4.87 -5.12 -2.29
C ASP A 56 -4.53 -5.25 -0.80
N SER A 57 -5.51 -4.95 0.05
CA SER A 57 -5.43 -5.15 1.50
C SER A 57 -6.45 -6.13 2.05
N GLY A 58 -7.27 -6.75 1.18
CA GLY A 58 -8.49 -7.48 1.57
C GLY A 58 -9.67 -6.57 1.87
N THR A 59 -9.45 -5.40 2.49
CA THR A 59 -10.52 -4.42 2.78
C THR A 59 -10.66 -3.34 1.72
N ALA A 60 -9.57 -3.01 1.04
CA ALA A 60 -9.54 -2.04 -0.05
C ALA A 60 -8.70 -2.60 -1.19
N ARG A 61 -9.17 -2.38 -2.42
CA ARG A 61 -8.51 -2.89 -3.62
C ARG A 61 -8.53 -1.86 -4.74
N ILE A 62 -7.37 -1.61 -5.34
CA ILE A 62 -7.19 -0.82 -6.55
C ILE A 62 -6.78 -1.80 -7.64
N ARG A 63 -7.57 -1.82 -8.71
CA ARG A 63 -7.31 -2.66 -9.87
C ARG A 63 -7.43 -1.87 -11.14
N TYR A 64 -6.60 -2.25 -12.09
CA TYR A 64 -6.69 -1.87 -13.48
C TYR A 64 -7.16 -3.09 -14.24
N VAL A 65 -8.18 -2.92 -15.09
CA VAL A 65 -8.82 -4.02 -15.80
C VAL A 65 -8.97 -3.62 -17.25
N ILE A 66 -8.44 -4.45 -18.15
CA ILE A 66 -8.71 -4.33 -19.58
C ILE A 66 -9.97 -5.14 -19.88
N TYR A 67 -10.90 -4.55 -20.62
CA TYR A 67 -12.12 -5.21 -21.08
C TYR A 67 -12.10 -5.33 -22.60
N GLY A 68 -12.25 -6.55 -23.11
CA GLY A 68 -12.60 -6.79 -24.52
C GLY A 68 -14.11 -6.97 -24.62
N THR A 69 -14.80 -6.14 -25.41
CA THR A 69 -16.24 -6.26 -25.62
C THR A 69 -16.52 -6.49 -27.10
N ILE A 70 -17.23 -7.57 -27.42
CA ILE A 70 -17.66 -7.90 -28.77
C ILE A 70 -19.19 -7.82 -28.81
N LEU A 71 -19.70 -6.99 -29.72
CA LEU A 71 -21.11 -6.96 -30.09
C LEU A 71 -21.27 -7.73 -31.39
N PHE A 72 -22.09 -8.78 -31.41
CA PHE A 72 -22.38 -9.55 -32.61
C PHE A 72 -23.88 -9.75 -32.81
N LYS A 73 -24.28 -10.05 -34.05
CA LYS A 73 -25.68 -10.20 -34.47
C LYS A 73 -25.87 -11.56 -35.13
N ILE A 74 -26.93 -12.29 -34.76
CA ILE A 74 -27.35 -13.54 -35.41
C ILE A 74 -28.84 -13.40 -35.78
N GLY A 75 -29.16 -13.46 -37.08
CA GLY A 75 -30.48 -13.05 -37.55
C GLY A 75 -30.74 -11.60 -37.14
N ASP A 76 -31.87 -11.29 -36.52
CA ASP A 76 -32.15 -9.94 -35.99
C ASP A 76 -31.78 -9.71 -34.52
N LYS A 77 -31.17 -10.70 -33.86
CA LYS A 77 -30.83 -10.63 -32.45
C LYS A 77 -29.39 -10.17 -32.24
N LYS A 78 -29.18 -9.23 -31.33
CA LYS A 78 -27.87 -8.72 -30.91
C LYS A 78 -27.42 -9.36 -29.61
N PHE A 79 -26.14 -9.67 -29.51
CA PHE A 79 -25.49 -10.28 -28.35
C PHE A 79 -24.24 -9.48 -28.01
N LEU A 80 -23.99 -9.29 -26.71
CA LEU A 80 -22.80 -8.61 -26.20
C LEU A 80 -22.03 -9.58 -25.32
N VAL A 81 -20.78 -9.86 -25.69
CA VAL A 81 -19.85 -10.69 -24.92
C VAL A 81 -18.72 -9.80 -24.43
N ARG A 82 -18.36 -9.95 -23.15
CA ARG A 82 -17.28 -9.21 -22.52
C ARG A 82 -16.31 -10.17 -21.86
N CYS A 83 -15.03 -10.05 -22.18
CA CYS A 83 -13.94 -10.66 -21.45
C CYS A 83 -13.15 -9.57 -20.71
N CYS A 84 -12.42 -9.95 -19.67
CA CYS A 84 -11.59 -9.01 -18.92
C CYS A 84 -10.30 -9.64 -18.40
N ARG A 85 -9.30 -8.79 -18.15
CA ARG A 85 -8.04 -9.19 -17.53
C ARG A 85 -7.55 -8.11 -16.56
N ASP A 86 -7.19 -8.53 -15.35
CA ASP A 86 -6.52 -7.67 -14.38
C ASP A 86 -5.10 -7.33 -14.88
N VAL A 87 -4.70 -6.07 -14.74
CA VAL A 87 -3.37 -5.56 -15.08
C VAL A 87 -2.72 -4.97 -13.85
N ALA A 88 -1.43 -5.26 -13.66
CA ALA A 88 -0.62 -4.66 -12.62
C ALA A 88 -0.08 -3.31 -13.09
N VAL A 89 -0.40 -2.26 -12.35
CA VAL A 89 0.15 -0.92 -12.55
C VAL A 89 1.10 -0.62 -11.40
N ALA A 90 2.33 -0.24 -11.73
CA ALA A 90 3.30 0.27 -10.76
C ALA A 90 3.34 1.80 -10.83
N PRO A 91 3.29 2.51 -9.71
CA PRO A 91 3.39 3.96 -9.73
C PRO A 91 4.80 4.38 -10.13
N SER A 92 4.90 5.47 -10.88
CA SER A 92 6.22 6.00 -11.27
C SER A 92 6.89 6.66 -10.06
N LEU A 93 8.19 6.40 -9.88
CA LEU A 93 8.97 7.04 -8.80
C LEU A 93 9.10 8.56 -9.02
N GLY A 94 8.94 9.01 -10.26
CA GLY A 94 9.02 10.42 -10.69
C GLY A 94 8.07 11.35 -9.95
N GLU A 95 6.93 10.84 -9.50
CA GLU A 95 5.92 11.64 -8.78
C GLU A 95 6.29 11.89 -7.32
N PHE A 96 7.08 10.99 -6.71
CA PHE A 96 7.72 11.19 -5.41
C PHE A 96 8.99 12.05 -5.52
N ARG A 97 9.54 12.20 -6.73
CA ARG A 97 10.77 12.95 -7.04
C ARG A 97 10.57 14.44 -7.29
N LYS A 98 9.51 15.07 -6.75
CA LYS A 98 9.36 16.54 -6.88
C LYS A 98 10.57 17.29 -6.30
N THR A 99 11.33 16.67 -5.40
CA THR A 99 12.73 17.06 -5.11
C THR A 99 13.55 15.81 -4.73
N VAL A 100 14.73 15.66 -5.32
CA VAL A 100 15.71 14.60 -4.97
C VAL A 100 16.10 14.67 -3.47
N THR A 101 15.96 15.84 -2.86
CA THR A 101 16.32 16.13 -1.47
C THR A 101 15.41 15.48 -0.41
N ASP A 102 14.22 15.00 -0.76
CA ASP A 102 13.29 14.45 0.23
C ASP A 102 13.56 12.97 0.56
N PHE A 103 14.30 12.25 -0.30
CA PHE A 103 14.55 10.81 -0.10
C PHE A 103 15.58 10.50 0.97
N ASP A 104 16.54 11.38 1.20
CA ASP A 104 17.64 11.17 2.16
C ASP A 104 17.49 12.04 3.42
N ARG A 105 16.28 12.56 3.67
CA ARG A 105 16.02 13.35 4.87
C ARG A 105 15.80 12.44 6.06
N GLU A 106 16.61 12.65 7.10
CA GLU A 106 16.43 11.96 8.37
C GLU A 106 15.08 12.30 9.04
N ILE A 107 14.49 11.31 9.69
CA ILE A 107 13.32 11.48 10.56
C ILE A 107 13.74 11.17 11.99
N LYS A 108 13.77 12.21 12.83
CA LYS A 108 13.99 12.08 14.27
C LYS A 108 12.72 12.41 15.03
N VAL A 109 12.35 11.56 15.98
CA VAL A 109 11.19 11.73 16.88
C VAL A 109 11.65 11.51 18.31
N PHE A 110 11.14 12.33 19.22
CA PHE A 110 11.37 12.25 20.65
C PHE A 110 10.04 12.10 21.39
N GLU A 111 10.00 11.22 22.39
CA GLU A 111 8.86 11.05 23.29
C GLU A 111 9.36 10.86 24.73
N GLU A 112 8.71 11.52 25.69
CA GLU A 112 8.99 11.38 27.11
C GLU A 112 7.73 10.94 27.84
N ARG A 113 7.89 9.97 28.75
CA ARG A 113 6.82 9.49 29.61
C ARG A 113 7.24 9.54 31.07
N ASN A 114 6.46 10.28 31.86
CA ASN A 114 6.62 10.36 33.30
C ASN A 114 5.90 9.20 34.02
N PHE A 115 6.58 8.61 35.00
CA PHE A 115 6.09 7.62 35.93
C PHE A 115 6.24 8.20 37.33
N VAL A 116 5.15 8.59 37.98
CA VAL A 116 5.21 9.22 39.30
C VAL A 116 4.87 8.18 40.36
N PRO A 117 5.71 8.00 41.41
CA PRO A 117 6.96 8.70 41.75
C PRO A 117 8.25 8.12 41.11
N GLU A 118 8.16 7.15 40.21
CA GLU A 118 9.28 6.30 39.79
C GLU A 118 10.28 6.92 38.79
N GLY A 119 10.08 8.13 38.27
CA GLY A 119 10.99 8.86 37.37
C GLY A 119 10.46 9.06 35.94
N SER A 120 11.33 9.34 34.98
CA SER A 120 10.95 9.56 33.56
C SER A 120 11.61 8.55 32.62
N LEU A 121 10.97 8.26 31.50
CA LEU A 121 11.55 7.49 30.40
C LEU A 121 11.50 8.32 29.14
N LYS A 122 12.66 8.59 28.54
CA LYS A 122 12.77 9.32 27.27
C LYS A 122 13.23 8.38 26.17
N LEU A 123 12.63 8.53 25.01
CA LEU A 123 12.90 7.73 23.81
C LEU A 123 13.12 8.67 22.63
N THR A 124 14.28 8.57 22.00
CA THR A 124 14.54 9.20 20.70
C THR A 124 14.69 8.11 19.64
N ALA A 125 13.89 8.17 18.58
CA ALA A 125 14.00 7.29 17.43
C ALA A 125 14.45 8.08 16.19
N ASN A 126 15.45 7.57 15.46
CA ASN A 126 15.94 8.14 14.21
C ASN A 126 15.82 7.12 13.06
N LEU A 127 15.49 7.63 11.88
CA LEU A 127 15.49 6.92 10.61
C LEU A 127 16.28 7.76 9.62
N THR A 128 17.21 7.15 8.88
CA THR A 128 18.08 7.89 7.94
C THR A 128 17.35 8.47 6.73
N ARG A 129 16.12 8.01 6.47
CA ARG A 129 15.30 8.43 5.33
C ARG A 129 13.80 8.26 5.63
N PRO A 130 12.90 8.83 4.81
CA PRO A 130 11.46 8.66 5.00
C PRO A 130 10.85 7.50 4.20
N TYR A 131 11.57 6.98 3.19
CA TYR A 131 11.04 6.05 2.21
C TYR A 131 11.90 4.79 2.08
N TRP A 132 11.24 3.69 1.75
CA TRP A 132 11.88 2.41 1.51
C TRP A 132 11.15 1.63 0.42
N PHE A 133 11.91 0.79 -0.28
CA PHE A 133 11.35 -0.17 -1.22
C PHE A 133 10.77 -1.38 -0.48
N SER A 134 9.66 -1.90 -0.99
CA SER A 134 9.07 -3.13 -0.47
C SER A 134 10.06 -4.30 -0.60
N GLY A 135 10.15 -5.16 0.42
CA GLY A 135 11.05 -6.30 0.45
C GLY A 135 12.46 -6.00 0.96
N GLY A 136 12.78 -4.76 1.32
CA GLY A 136 14.04 -4.40 1.99
C GLY A 136 13.91 -4.36 3.52
N SER A 137 14.89 -3.73 4.17
CA SER A 137 14.91 -3.51 5.62
C SER A 137 15.06 -2.03 5.96
N ALA A 138 14.52 -1.63 7.11
CA ALA A 138 14.77 -0.34 7.73
C ALA A 138 15.55 -0.54 9.04
N PHE A 139 16.42 0.40 9.34
CA PHE A 139 17.19 0.44 10.58
C PHE A 139 16.74 1.67 11.37
N VAL A 140 16.29 1.45 12.60
CA VAL A 140 15.82 2.47 13.52
C VAL A 140 16.86 2.63 14.62
N ASP A 141 17.51 3.78 14.67
CA ASP A 141 18.38 4.09 15.80
C ASP A 141 17.53 4.59 16.96
N VAL A 142 17.69 3.99 18.13
CA VAL A 142 16.88 4.23 19.30
C VAL A 142 17.80 4.60 20.46
N LEU A 143 17.68 5.83 20.94
CA LEU A 143 18.27 6.27 22.20
C LEU A 143 17.20 6.16 23.29
N VAL A 144 17.53 5.47 24.37
CA VAL A 144 16.68 5.33 25.55
C VAL A 144 17.39 5.98 26.73
N GLU A 145 16.75 6.93 27.40
CA GLU A 145 17.22 7.51 28.66
C GLU A 145 16.25 7.12 29.76
N ASN A 146 16.71 6.28 30.68
CA ASN A 146 15.90 5.69 31.73
C ASN A 146 16.21 6.37 33.06
N GLU A 147 15.47 7.40 33.41
CA GLU A 147 15.49 8.03 34.74
C GLU A 147 14.51 7.33 35.68
N THR A 148 13.88 6.22 35.26
CA THR A 148 12.98 5.46 36.11
C THR A 148 13.74 4.51 37.05
N GLN A 149 13.08 3.98 38.08
CA GLN A 149 13.60 2.89 38.91
C GLN A 149 13.53 1.51 38.23
N PHE A 150 12.82 1.39 37.10
CA PHE A 150 12.61 0.10 36.42
C PHE A 150 13.80 -0.29 35.54
N ARG A 151 13.99 -1.60 35.35
CA ARG A 151 14.90 -2.12 34.32
C ARG A 151 14.13 -2.34 33.02
N ILE A 152 14.59 -1.73 31.94
CA ILE A 152 14.05 -1.93 30.60
C ILE A 152 14.63 -3.22 30.04
N LYS A 153 13.75 -4.18 29.75
CA LYS A 153 14.13 -5.51 29.26
C LYS A 153 13.97 -5.65 27.75
N THR A 154 13.11 -4.86 27.11
CA THR A 154 12.77 -5.05 25.70
C THR A 154 12.54 -3.72 25.00
N ILE A 155 13.06 -3.59 23.78
CA ILE A 155 12.69 -2.54 22.82
C ILE A 155 11.95 -3.21 21.67
N ARG A 156 10.79 -2.68 21.28
CA ARG A 156 9.95 -3.23 20.21
C ARG A 156 9.75 -2.19 19.12
N VAL A 157 10.04 -2.56 17.87
CA VAL A 157 9.74 -1.76 16.68
C VAL A 157 8.65 -2.47 15.88
N ARG A 158 7.64 -1.74 15.44
CA ARG A 158 6.53 -2.27 14.63
C ARG A 158 6.36 -1.44 13.37
N LEU A 159 6.26 -2.11 12.23
CA LEU A 159 5.83 -1.50 10.98
C LEU A 159 4.31 -1.66 10.92
N VAL A 160 3.58 -0.55 11.03
CA VAL A 160 2.11 -0.55 11.00
C VAL A 160 1.63 0.04 9.68
N ARG A 161 0.81 -0.72 8.97
CA ARG A 161 0.04 -0.22 7.84
C ARG A 161 -1.22 0.44 8.36
N ARG A 162 -1.49 1.66 7.93
CA ARG A 162 -2.73 2.40 8.17
C ARG A 162 -3.45 2.61 6.84
N ILE A 163 -4.74 2.32 6.81
CA ILE A 163 -5.63 2.57 5.67
C ILE A 163 -6.78 3.42 6.17
N ASP A 164 -6.88 4.64 5.64
CA ASP A 164 -8.01 5.53 5.92
C ASP A 164 -9.01 5.41 4.76
N ILE A 165 -10.23 4.96 5.05
CA ILE A 165 -11.29 4.80 4.05
C ILE A 165 -12.29 5.94 4.21
N TYR A 166 -12.35 6.79 3.18
CA TYR A 166 -13.25 7.94 3.15
C TYR A 166 -14.60 7.55 2.54
N PRO A 167 -15.72 8.00 3.12
CA PRO A 167 -17.04 7.78 2.54
C PRO A 167 -17.18 8.53 1.21
N LYS A 168 -18.04 7.98 0.34
CA LYS A 168 -18.27 8.49 -1.02
C LYS A 168 -18.86 9.89 -1.02
N ASP A 169 -19.67 10.22 0.00
CA ASP A 169 -20.22 11.56 0.21
C ASP A 169 -19.78 12.09 1.59
N PRO A 170 -18.86 13.09 1.65
CA PRO A 170 -18.32 13.60 2.90
C PRO A 170 -19.35 14.31 3.80
N LYS A 171 -20.54 14.61 3.27
CA LYS A 171 -21.59 15.34 3.99
C LYS A 171 -22.29 14.49 5.06
N ASP A 172 -22.38 13.18 4.86
CA ASP A 172 -23.12 12.29 5.78
C ASP A 172 -22.23 11.72 6.90
N TYR A 173 -20.92 11.57 6.65
CA TYR A 173 -19.95 11.04 7.61
C TYR A 173 -18.56 11.69 7.38
N PRO A 174 -18.15 12.68 8.17
CA PRO A 174 -16.89 13.40 7.93
C PRO A 174 -15.64 12.61 8.34
N THR A 175 -15.80 11.51 9.09
CA THR A 175 -14.68 10.77 9.69
C THR A 175 -14.34 9.52 8.86
N PRO A 176 -13.08 9.35 8.42
CA PRO A 176 -12.67 8.14 7.73
C PRO A 176 -12.68 6.93 8.67
N ALA A 177 -13.09 5.77 8.15
CA ALA A 177 -12.87 4.51 8.84
C ALA A 177 -11.36 4.19 8.76
N THR A 178 -10.70 4.15 9.91
CA THR A 178 -9.26 3.86 9.99
C THR A 178 -9.04 2.39 10.30
N LEU A 179 -8.28 1.71 9.45
CA LEU A 179 -7.85 0.33 9.66
C LEU A 179 -6.34 0.29 9.85
N THR A 180 -5.89 -0.39 10.89
CA THR A 180 -4.48 -0.59 11.18
C THR A 180 -4.13 -2.06 11.19
N LYS A 181 -2.97 -2.41 10.63
CA LYS A 181 -2.44 -3.78 10.64
C LYS A 181 -0.93 -3.74 10.88
N THR A 182 -0.45 -4.50 11.84
CA THR A 182 1.00 -4.71 12.02
C THR A 182 1.51 -5.59 10.87
N MET A 183 2.45 -5.08 10.10
CA MET A 183 3.03 -5.73 8.93
C MET A 183 4.34 -6.45 9.26
N ALA A 184 5.11 -5.90 10.18
CA ALA A 184 6.35 -6.49 10.69
C ALA A 184 6.58 -6.05 12.14
N ARG A 185 7.34 -6.84 12.88
CA ARG A 185 7.74 -6.59 14.27
C ARG A 185 9.19 -7.01 14.43
N SER A 186 9.94 -6.19 15.16
CA SER A 186 11.29 -6.50 15.61
C SER A 186 11.40 -6.23 17.10
N GLU A 187 12.16 -7.08 17.79
CA GLU A 187 12.36 -6.97 19.23
C GLU A 187 13.82 -7.15 19.59
N LEU A 188 14.30 -6.23 20.43
CA LEU A 188 15.59 -6.33 21.07
C LEU A 188 15.37 -6.65 22.55
N ASN A 189 15.62 -7.91 22.93
CA ASN A 189 15.41 -8.41 24.28
C ASN A 189 16.73 -8.44 25.08
N ALA A 190 16.65 -8.14 26.37
CA ALA A 190 17.76 -8.25 27.30
C ALA A 190 18.27 -9.70 27.38
N GLY A 191 19.58 -9.89 27.32
CA GLY A 191 20.22 -11.20 27.28
C GLY A 191 20.41 -11.78 25.88
N SER A 192 19.97 -11.06 24.83
CA SER A 192 20.35 -11.35 23.44
C SER A 192 21.61 -10.54 23.06
N ARG A 193 21.48 -9.60 22.12
CA ARG A 193 22.53 -8.64 21.72
C ARG A 193 22.53 -7.37 22.57
N TRP A 194 21.62 -7.26 23.54
CA TRP A 194 21.45 -6.11 24.42
C TRP A 194 21.32 -6.58 25.86
N THR A 195 21.90 -5.85 26.82
CA THR A 195 21.84 -6.21 28.25
C THR A 195 20.58 -5.70 28.94
N GLY A 196 19.76 -4.92 28.24
CA GLY A 196 18.73 -4.10 28.86
C GLY A 196 19.33 -2.86 29.55
N LEU A 197 18.45 -1.95 29.97
CA LEU A 197 18.84 -0.66 30.56
C LEU A 197 18.37 -0.57 32.01
N THR A 198 19.31 -0.42 32.94
CA THR A 198 19.00 -0.23 34.37
C THR A 198 18.60 1.22 34.66
N SER A 199 18.16 1.49 35.89
CA SER A 199 17.81 2.82 36.37
C SER A 199 18.95 3.84 36.21
N ASN A 200 18.60 5.09 35.94
CA ASN A 200 19.47 6.26 35.79
C ASN A 200 20.60 6.07 34.77
N LYS A 201 20.31 5.40 33.66
CA LYS A 201 21.26 5.17 32.56
C LYS A 201 20.62 5.48 31.22
N GLN A 202 21.47 5.69 30.23
CA GLN A 202 21.07 5.80 28.83
C GLN A 202 21.80 4.77 27.97
N ASP A 203 21.19 4.38 26.85
CA ASP A 203 21.79 3.50 25.87
C ASP A 203 21.24 3.77 24.46
N ALA A 204 22.06 3.52 23.45
CA ALA A 204 21.72 3.72 22.05
C ALA A 204 21.86 2.40 21.29
N VAL A 205 20.78 1.97 20.63
CA VAL A 205 20.71 0.70 19.92
C VAL A 205 20.09 0.87 18.53
N THR A 206 20.52 0.07 17.57
CA THR A 206 19.91 0.03 16.24
C THR A 206 19.02 -1.21 16.13
N CYS A 207 17.74 -0.99 15.82
CA CYS A 207 16.76 -2.04 15.59
C CYS A 207 16.50 -2.19 14.09
N GLU A 208 16.73 -3.38 13.54
CA GLU A 208 16.34 -3.72 12.17
C GLU A 208 14.88 -4.14 12.10
N ILE A 209 14.14 -3.70 11.08
CA ILE A 209 12.80 -4.16 10.78
C ILE A 209 12.62 -4.44 9.28
N ASP A 210 12.13 -5.63 8.97
CA ASP A 210 11.83 -6.04 7.60
C ASP A 210 10.61 -5.30 7.05
N ILE A 211 10.70 -4.92 5.78
CA ILE A 211 9.60 -4.33 5.03
C ILE A 211 9.06 -5.43 4.11
N PRO A 212 7.84 -5.93 4.34
CA PRO A 212 7.31 -7.01 3.52
C PRO A 212 7.31 -6.67 2.02
N LYS A 213 7.29 -7.71 1.18
CA LYS A 213 7.13 -7.54 -0.29
C LYS A 213 5.70 -7.11 -0.63
N GLY A 214 5.54 -6.52 -1.81
CA GLY A 214 4.22 -6.13 -2.34
C GLY A 214 3.52 -5.04 -1.51
N GLN A 215 4.30 -4.22 -0.80
CA GLN A 215 3.80 -3.10 -0.01
C GLN A 215 3.84 -1.84 -0.86
N LEU A 216 2.77 -1.06 -0.80
CA LEU A 216 2.69 0.23 -1.48
C LEU A 216 2.04 1.25 -0.56
N THR A 217 2.62 2.45 -0.51
CA THR A 217 1.99 3.62 0.08
C THR A 217 1.29 4.39 -1.03
N ILE A 218 0.01 4.71 -0.81
CA ILE A 218 -0.79 5.53 -1.72
C ILE A 218 -0.98 6.89 -1.05
N PRO A 219 -0.33 7.96 -1.53
CA PRO A 219 -0.42 9.28 -0.91
C PRO A 219 -1.82 9.88 -0.98
N LEU A 220 -2.11 10.70 0.03
CA LEU A 220 -3.27 11.60 0.09
C LEU A 220 -3.30 12.48 -1.17
N GLY A 221 -4.30 12.28 -2.04
CA GLY A 221 -4.48 13.05 -3.28
C GLY A 221 -4.64 12.21 -4.55
N LYS A 222 -4.19 10.95 -4.57
CA LYS A 222 -4.38 10.02 -5.71
C LYS A 222 -5.53 9.03 -5.53
N LEU A 223 -5.89 8.77 -4.28
CA LEU A 223 -7.29 8.67 -3.85
C LEU A 223 -7.51 9.85 -2.89
N LYS A 224 -8.75 10.33 -2.73
CA LYS A 224 -9.04 11.28 -1.66
C LYS A 224 -8.61 10.65 -0.32
N SER A 225 -7.44 11.06 0.11
CA SER A 225 -6.76 10.92 1.41
C SER A 225 -6.29 9.56 1.96
N ALA A 226 -5.04 9.52 2.44
CA ALA A 226 -4.60 8.88 3.70
C ALA A 226 -3.18 9.34 4.11
N SER A 227 -2.99 9.68 5.38
CA SER A 227 -1.69 9.79 6.05
C SER A 227 -1.89 9.62 7.56
N VAL A 228 -1.00 8.88 8.23
CA VAL A 228 -0.35 9.17 9.54
C VAL A 228 0.24 7.89 10.16
N LYS A 229 1.48 7.98 10.67
CA LYS A 229 2.14 6.98 11.53
C LYS A 229 1.71 7.21 12.99
N THR A 230 1.37 6.14 13.71
CA THR A 230 1.15 6.17 15.17
C THR A 230 1.94 5.02 15.80
N TRP A 231 2.72 5.34 16.84
CA TRP A 231 3.48 4.38 17.65
C TRP A 231 2.65 3.98 18.87
N HIS A 232 2.74 2.70 19.27
CA HIS A 232 2.13 2.20 20.50
C HIS A 232 3.16 1.44 21.32
N CYS A 233 3.44 1.94 22.53
CA CYS A 233 4.19 1.25 23.57
C CYS A 233 3.20 0.48 24.47
N GLU A 234 3.24 -0.84 24.41
CA GLU A 234 2.32 -1.73 25.14
C GLU A 234 3.04 -2.38 26.32
N ARG A 235 2.49 -2.22 27.53
CA ARG A 235 2.96 -2.87 28.77
C ARG A 235 2.54 -4.33 28.79
N GLU A 236 3.48 -5.23 29.01
CA GLU A 236 3.19 -6.62 29.35
C GLU A 236 3.01 -6.70 30.87
N LYS A 237 1.78 -7.00 31.33
CA LYS A 237 1.53 -7.33 32.75
C LYS A 237 1.92 -8.79 32.95
N GLU A 238 2.96 -9.05 33.74
CA GLU A 238 3.20 -10.38 34.31
C GLU A 238 1.95 -10.82 35.09
N ARG A 239 1.31 -11.91 34.66
CA ARG A 239 0.40 -12.68 35.50
C ARG A 239 1.26 -13.39 36.55
N LYS A 240 1.05 -13.08 37.83
CA LYS A 240 1.45 -13.99 38.91
C LYS A 240 0.47 -15.16 38.96
N ASP A 241 0.99 -16.38 38.88
CA ASP A 241 0.23 -17.59 39.15
C ASP A 241 -0.28 -17.59 40.60
N PRO A 242 -1.57 -17.83 40.87
CA PRO A 242 -2.12 -17.86 42.22
C PRO A 242 -1.85 -19.17 42.99
N ASN A 243 -1.01 -20.08 42.49
CA ASN A 243 -0.73 -21.37 43.17
C ASN A 243 0.76 -21.54 43.48
N GLN A 244 1.25 -20.79 44.46
CA GLN A 244 2.34 -21.24 45.34
C GLN A 244 1.93 -20.88 46.77
N CYS A 245 1.42 -21.89 47.49
CA CYS A 245 1.44 -21.93 48.95
C CYS A 245 2.89 -22.15 49.43
#